data_AF-A0AAW5UUK7-F1
#
_entry.id   AF-A0AAW5UUK7-F1
#
_cell.length_a   1.000
_cell.length_b   1.000
_cell.length_c   1.000
_cell.angle_alpha   90.00
_cell.angle_beta   90.00
_cell.angle_gamma   90.00
#
_symmetry.space_group_name_H-M   'P 1'
#
loop_
_entity.id
_entity.type
_entity.pdbx_description
1 polymer ?
#
loop_
_entity_poly.entity_id
_entity_poly.type
_entity_poly.pdbx_seq_one_letter_code
_entity_poly.pdbx_strand_id
1 'polypeptide(L)'
;MKVYAKTIITEIRKYDPDNIILMGCPHWDQDIDIVAKSPIDGVENVMYTLHFYAATHKDYLRDKLEAAVKSGLPVFVSECVGMEASGNGPLAPDEYQKWLDVMEKNKVSWVNWSVSDKDETCSMLLPRANATGTWTDDLIKPWGKMVKQALKKYNR
;
A
#
# COMPACT_ATOMS: atom_id res chain seq x y z
N MET A 1 -19.68 -1.29 5.53
CA MET A 1 -18.68 -0.67 4.63
C MET A 1 -19.24 -0.31 3.26
N LYS A 2 -19.85 -1.24 2.49
CA LYS A 2 -20.42 -0.92 1.16
C LYS A 2 -21.43 0.24 1.15
N VAL A 3 -22.34 0.29 2.11
CA VAL A 3 -23.33 1.38 2.23
C VAL A 3 -22.63 2.72 2.41
N TYR A 4 -21.69 2.79 3.37
CA TYR A 4 -20.84 3.96 3.58
C TYR A 4 -20.11 4.37 2.28
N ALA A 5 -19.43 3.42 1.64
CA ALA A 5 -18.68 3.64 0.40
C ALA A 5 -19.58 4.22 -0.70
N LYS A 6 -20.75 3.63 -0.93
CA LYS A 6 -21.66 4.08 -1.99
C LYS A 6 -22.18 5.49 -1.72
N THR A 7 -22.47 5.84 -0.46
CA THR A 7 -22.87 7.20 -0.09
C THR A 7 -21.77 8.21 -0.43
N ILE A 8 -20.53 7.93 -0.03
CA ILE A 8 -19.39 8.83 -0.26
C ILE A 8 -19.04 8.92 -1.76
N ILE A 9 -18.98 7.79 -2.46
CA ILE A 9 -18.73 7.76 -3.91
C ILE A 9 -19.79 8.56 -4.66
N THR A 10 -21.07 8.38 -4.33
CA THR A 10 -22.16 9.13 -4.98
C THR A 10 -22.01 10.63 -4.76
N GLU A 11 -21.60 11.07 -3.57
CA GLU A 11 -21.36 12.48 -3.30
C GLU A 11 -20.16 13.04 -4.07
N ILE A 12 -19.03 12.31 -4.07
CA ILE A 12 -17.83 12.69 -4.84
C ILE A 12 -18.18 12.84 -6.32
N ARG A 13 -18.91 11.87 -6.90
CA ARG A 13 -19.25 11.84 -8.33
C ARG A 13 -20.19 12.94 -8.79
N LYS A 14 -20.80 13.72 -7.89
CA LYS A 14 -21.52 14.96 -8.25
C LYS A 14 -20.58 16.07 -8.72
N TYR A 15 -19.33 16.05 -8.28
CA TYR A 15 -18.35 17.11 -8.50
C TYR A 15 -17.09 16.63 -9.23
N ASP A 16 -16.75 15.34 -9.09
CA ASP A 16 -15.56 14.72 -9.65
C ASP A 16 -15.95 13.39 -10.32
N PRO A 17 -16.27 13.42 -11.63
CA PRO A 17 -16.91 12.31 -12.31
C PRO A 17 -15.98 11.11 -12.56
N ASP A 18 -14.67 11.31 -12.61
CA ASP A 18 -13.75 10.34 -13.19
C ASP A 18 -12.48 10.05 -12.37
N ASN A 19 -12.11 10.83 -11.35
CA ASN A 19 -10.92 10.47 -10.57
C ASN A 19 -11.06 9.13 -9.83
N ILE A 20 -9.92 8.46 -9.62
CA ILE A 20 -9.85 7.18 -8.91
C ILE A 20 -10.23 7.36 -7.44
N ILE A 21 -11.11 6.49 -6.93
CA ILE A 21 -11.43 6.38 -5.51
C ILE A 21 -10.87 5.07 -4.98
N LEU A 22 -10.07 5.14 -3.91
CA LEU A 22 -9.55 3.98 -3.21
C LEU A 22 -10.46 3.60 -2.05
N MET A 23 -10.95 2.36 -2.04
CA MET A 23 -11.87 1.86 -1.03
C MET A 23 -11.21 0.80 -0.13
N GLY A 24 -11.20 1.08 1.17
CA GLY A 24 -10.77 0.15 2.21
C GLY A 24 -11.51 -1.18 2.24
N CYS A 25 -10.94 -2.15 2.95
CA CYS A 25 -11.60 -3.38 3.36
C CYS A 25 -11.37 -3.76 4.84
N PRO A 26 -12.22 -4.63 5.43
CA PRO A 26 -12.08 -4.98 6.84
C PRO A 26 -10.71 -5.58 7.18
N HIS A 27 -10.40 -5.58 8.48
CA HIS A 27 -9.13 -6.07 9.04
C HIS A 27 -7.91 -5.37 8.43
N TRP A 28 -7.87 -4.04 8.54
CA TRP A 28 -6.75 -3.21 8.03
C TRP A 28 -6.45 -3.50 6.56
N ASP A 29 -7.49 -3.48 5.72
CA ASP A 29 -7.38 -3.71 4.29
C ASP A 29 -6.80 -5.09 3.92
N GLN A 30 -7.16 -6.16 4.64
CA GLN A 30 -6.66 -7.53 4.38
C GLN A 30 -7.72 -8.52 3.87
N ASP A 31 -9.01 -8.19 4.03
CA ASP A 31 -10.13 -9.04 3.57
C ASP A 31 -10.50 -8.80 2.10
N ILE A 32 -9.48 -8.63 1.26
CA ILE A 32 -9.63 -8.33 -0.17
C ILE A 32 -10.35 -9.47 -0.90
N ASP A 33 -10.20 -10.71 -0.42
CA ASP A 33 -10.85 -11.90 -0.96
C ASP A 33 -12.38 -11.90 -0.72
N ILE A 34 -12.84 -11.27 0.36
CA ILE A 34 -14.26 -11.08 0.64
C ILE A 34 -14.83 -10.02 -0.30
N VAL A 35 -14.10 -8.92 -0.48
CA VAL A 35 -14.49 -7.84 -1.39
C VAL A 35 -14.52 -8.32 -2.85
N ALA A 36 -13.56 -9.15 -3.27
CA ALA A 36 -13.53 -9.72 -4.62
C ALA A 36 -14.79 -10.52 -4.97
N LYS A 37 -15.40 -11.20 -3.99
CA LYS A 37 -16.64 -11.97 -4.17
C LYS A 37 -17.89 -11.10 -4.26
N SER A 38 -17.79 -9.86 -3.79
CA SER A 38 -18.92 -8.94 -3.74
C SER A 38 -18.38 -7.52 -3.81
N PRO A 39 -17.97 -7.03 -5.00
CA PRO A 39 -17.56 -5.64 -5.18
C PRO A 39 -18.76 -4.67 -5.03
N ILE A 40 -18.51 -3.38 -5.11
CA ILE A 40 -19.58 -2.36 -5.09
C ILE A 40 -20.13 -2.26 -6.51
N ASP A 41 -21.44 -2.45 -6.65
CA ASP A 41 -22.10 -2.40 -7.95
C ASP A 41 -22.52 -0.97 -8.33
N GLY A 42 -22.45 -0.68 -9.64
CA GLY A 42 -22.90 0.58 -10.23
C GLY A 42 -22.00 1.77 -9.90
N VAL A 43 -20.69 1.53 -9.75
CA VAL A 43 -19.67 2.57 -9.56
C VAL A 43 -18.55 2.37 -10.57
N GLU A 44 -17.89 3.46 -10.95
CA GLU A 44 -16.77 3.47 -11.90
C GLU A 44 -15.55 4.15 -11.28
N ASN A 45 -14.36 3.79 -11.77
CA ASN A 45 -13.07 4.31 -11.30
C ASN A 45 -12.88 4.13 -9.79
N VAL A 46 -13.27 2.95 -9.28
CA VAL A 46 -13.06 2.53 -7.90
C VAL A 46 -12.07 1.37 -7.87
N MET A 47 -11.04 1.50 -7.03
CA MET A 47 -10.10 0.43 -6.71
C MET A 47 -10.19 0.09 -5.23
N TYR A 48 -9.70 -1.08 -4.85
CA TYR A 48 -9.74 -1.57 -3.47
C TYR A 48 -8.34 -1.62 -2.88
N THR A 49 -8.22 -1.22 -1.61
CA THR A 49 -6.92 -1.16 -0.96
C THR A 49 -6.53 -2.51 -0.37
N LEU A 50 -5.23 -2.76 -0.38
CA LEU A 50 -4.61 -3.81 0.42
C LEU A 50 -3.42 -3.22 1.17
N HIS A 51 -3.31 -3.50 2.46
CA HIS A 51 -2.16 -3.09 3.28
C HIS A 51 -1.34 -4.30 3.72
N PHE A 52 -0.02 -4.18 3.65
CA PHE A 52 0.87 -5.24 4.14
C PHE A 52 2.12 -4.70 4.84
N TYR A 53 2.61 -5.49 5.79
CA TYR A 53 3.83 -5.25 6.54
C TYR A 53 4.67 -6.51 6.38
N ALA A 54 5.75 -6.44 5.59
CA ALA A 54 6.38 -7.62 4.98
C ALA A 54 6.89 -8.66 5.99
N ALA A 55 7.29 -8.26 7.20
CA ALA A 55 7.74 -9.21 8.22
C ALA A 55 6.58 -9.97 8.87
N THR A 56 5.36 -9.40 8.87
CA THR A 56 4.16 -10.00 9.47
C THR A 56 3.30 -10.73 8.43
N HIS A 57 3.04 -10.07 7.30
CA HIS A 57 2.12 -10.55 6.27
C HIS A 57 2.90 -11.15 5.10
N LYS A 58 2.82 -12.47 4.93
CA LYS A 58 3.63 -13.25 3.98
C LYS A 58 2.76 -13.86 2.87
N ASP A 59 3.01 -15.12 2.50
CA ASP A 59 2.37 -15.78 1.36
C ASP A 59 0.84 -15.75 1.45
N TYR A 60 0.26 -15.98 2.64
CA TYR A 60 -1.20 -16.00 2.79
C TYR A 60 -1.90 -14.72 2.28
N LEU A 61 -1.28 -13.54 2.43
CA LEU A 61 -1.86 -12.27 1.97
C LEU A 61 -1.48 -11.97 0.52
N ARG A 62 -0.29 -12.41 0.07
CA ARG A 62 0.08 -12.37 -1.36
C ARG A 62 -0.87 -13.20 -2.20
N ASP A 63 -1.21 -14.40 -1.73
CA ASP A 63 -2.16 -15.31 -2.39
C ASP A 63 -3.55 -14.66 -2.52
N LYS A 64 -4.01 -13.95 -1.47
CA LYS A 64 -5.26 -13.18 -1.52
C LYS A 64 -5.21 -12.05 -2.56
N LEU A 65 -4.10 -11.31 -2.63
CA LEU A 65 -3.92 -10.25 -3.63
C LEU A 65 -3.96 -10.82 -5.04
N GLU A 66 -3.19 -11.88 -5.32
CA GLU A 66 -3.16 -12.50 -6.64
C GLU A 66 -4.53 -13.07 -7.03
N ALA A 67 -5.24 -13.70 -6.09
CA ALA A 67 -6.59 -14.20 -6.34
C ALA A 67 -7.58 -13.08 -6.66
N ALA A 68 -7.54 -11.96 -5.92
CA ALA A 68 -8.42 -10.82 -6.15
C ALA A 68 -8.16 -10.13 -7.49
N VAL A 69 -6.88 -9.92 -7.85
CA VAL A 69 -6.52 -9.36 -9.17
C VAL A 69 -6.95 -10.31 -10.28
N LYS A 70 -6.72 -11.63 -10.12
CA LYS A 70 -7.13 -12.64 -11.10
C LYS A 70 -8.64 -12.73 -11.29
N SER A 71 -9.44 -12.43 -10.27
CA SER A 71 -10.89 -12.34 -10.39
C SER A 71 -11.39 -11.03 -11.02
N GLY A 72 -10.47 -10.14 -11.42
CA GLY A 72 -10.79 -8.86 -12.06
C GLY A 72 -11.03 -7.70 -11.10
N LEU A 73 -10.72 -7.85 -9.81
CA LEU A 73 -10.83 -6.75 -8.85
C LEU A 73 -9.66 -5.77 -9.04
N PRO A 74 -9.90 -4.46 -9.26
CA PRO A 74 -8.83 -3.47 -9.30
C PRO A 74 -8.27 -3.27 -7.88
N VAL A 75 -6.98 -3.58 -7.68
CA VAL A 75 -6.31 -3.47 -6.37
C VAL A 75 -5.24 -2.38 -6.40
N PHE A 76 -5.14 -1.59 -5.34
CA PHE A 76 -4.09 -0.59 -5.13
C PHE A 76 -3.52 -0.76 -3.71
N VAL A 77 -2.21 -0.95 -3.56
CA VAL A 77 -1.58 -1.03 -2.23
C VAL A 77 -1.29 0.38 -1.73
N SER A 78 -2.23 0.98 -1.01
CA SER A 78 -2.11 2.38 -0.56
C SER A 78 -1.21 2.57 0.65
N GLU A 79 -0.85 1.48 1.33
CA GLU A 79 0.12 1.46 2.42
C GLU A 79 0.87 0.14 2.45
N CYS A 80 2.19 0.18 2.47
CA CYS A 80 3.01 -1.00 2.73
C CYS A 80 4.34 -0.66 3.40
N VAL A 81 4.93 -1.65 4.07
CA VAL A 81 6.29 -1.52 4.62
C VAL A 81 7.09 -2.83 4.61
N GLY A 82 8.40 -2.71 4.85
CA GLY A 82 9.35 -3.82 4.90
C GLY A 82 9.59 -4.46 6.28
N MET A 83 8.85 -4.09 7.33
CA MET A 83 8.99 -4.62 8.70
C MET A 83 7.66 -5.14 9.26
N GLU A 84 7.53 -5.24 10.59
CA GLU A 84 6.35 -5.77 11.27
C GLU A 84 5.20 -4.78 11.35
N ALA A 85 3.95 -5.29 11.45
CA ALA A 85 2.69 -4.53 11.51
C ALA A 85 2.60 -3.45 12.60
N SER A 86 3.50 -3.48 13.59
CA SER A 86 3.64 -2.42 14.60
C SER A 86 4.27 -1.12 14.07
N GLY A 87 4.83 -1.13 12.85
CA GLY A 87 5.69 -0.06 12.32
C GLY A 87 7.14 -0.14 12.81
N ASN A 88 7.48 -1.17 13.59
CA ASN A 88 8.80 -1.34 14.17
C ASN A 88 9.29 -2.79 13.97
N GLY A 89 10.29 -3.21 14.72
CA GLY A 89 10.91 -4.53 14.61
C GLY A 89 11.92 -4.62 13.45
N PRO A 90 12.47 -5.81 13.21
CA PRO A 90 13.47 -6.01 12.17
C PRO A 90 12.88 -5.81 10.77
N LEU A 91 13.71 -5.26 9.89
CA LEU A 91 13.42 -5.29 8.45
C LEU A 91 13.46 -6.73 7.95
N ALA A 92 12.59 -7.04 6.98
CA ALA A 92 12.56 -8.30 6.25
C ALA A 92 12.74 -8.02 4.74
N PRO A 93 13.97 -7.71 4.27
CA PRO A 93 14.22 -7.33 2.87
C PRO A 93 13.76 -8.37 1.85
N ASP A 94 13.99 -9.66 2.14
CA ASP A 94 13.61 -10.75 1.24
C ASP A 94 12.09 -10.86 1.10
N GLU A 95 11.35 -10.70 2.20
CA GLU A 95 9.88 -10.70 2.15
C GLU A 95 9.34 -9.46 1.44
N TYR A 96 9.95 -8.29 1.66
CA TYR A 96 9.58 -7.07 0.95
C TYR A 96 9.84 -7.21 -0.57
N GLN A 97 10.94 -7.84 -0.98
CA GLN A 97 11.21 -8.09 -2.39
C GLN A 97 10.18 -9.05 -3.02
N LYS A 98 9.76 -10.11 -2.31
CA LYS A 98 8.67 -10.99 -2.79
C LYS A 98 7.38 -10.22 -3.00
N TRP A 99 7.05 -9.29 -2.11
CA TRP A 99 5.89 -8.42 -2.27
C TRP A 99 6.00 -7.52 -3.50
N LEU A 100 7.14 -6.86 -3.70
CA LEU A 100 7.39 -6.07 -4.90
C LEU A 100 7.23 -6.93 -6.17
N ASP A 101 7.81 -8.12 -6.21
CA ASP A 101 7.73 -8.99 -7.38
C ASP A 101 6.29 -9.39 -7.71
N VAL A 102 5.47 -9.70 -6.69
CA VAL A 102 4.04 -9.99 -6.86
C VAL A 102 3.27 -8.76 -7.36
N MET A 103 3.49 -7.58 -6.78
CA MET A 103 2.79 -6.36 -7.18
C MET A 103 3.16 -5.94 -8.61
N GLU A 104 4.44 -5.97 -8.95
CA GLU A 104 4.95 -5.60 -10.28
C GLU A 104 4.47 -6.58 -11.36
N LYS A 105 4.48 -7.89 -11.08
CA LYS A 105 3.92 -8.92 -11.97
C LYS A 105 2.44 -8.67 -12.27
N ASN A 106 1.68 -8.27 -11.25
CA ASN A 106 0.23 -8.05 -11.35
C ASN A 106 -0.15 -6.59 -11.70
N LYS A 107 0.84 -5.71 -11.96
CA LYS A 107 0.66 -4.27 -12.23
C LYS A 107 -0.15 -3.54 -11.14
N VAL A 108 0.07 -3.92 -9.88
CA VAL A 108 -0.54 -3.28 -8.72
C VAL A 108 0.36 -2.14 -8.26
N SER A 109 -0.18 -0.93 -8.23
CA SER A 109 0.52 0.24 -7.67
C SER A 109 0.67 0.11 -6.15
N TRP A 110 1.75 0.68 -5.61
CA TRP A 110 2.10 0.58 -4.19
C TRP A 110 2.66 1.89 -3.61
N VAL A 111 2.40 2.14 -2.33
CA VAL A 111 2.86 3.33 -1.60
C VAL A 111 3.46 2.91 -0.26
N ASN A 112 4.72 3.30 -0.02
CA ASN A 112 5.43 2.90 1.20
C ASN A 112 5.22 3.88 2.36
N TRP A 113 4.99 3.33 3.54
CA TRP A 113 4.88 4.06 4.80
C TRP A 113 6.23 4.11 5.55
N SER A 114 6.73 5.23 6.08
CA SER A 114 6.27 6.61 5.88
C SER A 114 7.45 7.59 5.78
N VAL A 115 7.21 8.70 5.09
CA VAL A 115 8.08 9.87 5.17
C VAL A 115 7.81 10.57 6.51
N SER A 116 8.44 10.04 7.55
CA SER A 116 8.40 10.50 8.93
C SER A 116 9.76 10.33 9.58
N ASP A 117 9.93 10.88 10.79
CA ASP A 117 11.21 10.93 11.51
C ASP A 117 11.15 10.36 12.94
N LYS A 118 10.05 9.67 13.29
CA LYS A 118 9.92 8.99 14.57
C LYS A 118 11.01 7.93 14.76
N ASP A 119 11.36 7.67 16.01
CA ASP A 119 12.32 6.62 16.37
C ASP A 119 11.67 5.22 16.31
N GLU A 120 11.36 4.78 15.09
CA GLU A 120 10.79 3.47 14.76
C GLU A 120 11.26 3.01 13.38
N THR A 121 11.24 1.71 13.09
CA THR A 121 11.80 1.19 11.84
C THR A 121 11.15 1.75 10.57
N CYS A 122 9.83 1.99 10.56
CA CYS A 122 9.09 2.44 9.38
C CYS A 122 9.26 3.93 9.03
N SER A 123 9.82 4.75 9.93
CA SER A 123 10.20 6.12 9.59
C SER A 123 11.39 6.11 8.64
N MET A 124 11.24 6.75 7.47
CA MET A 124 12.27 6.78 6.45
C MET A 124 13.41 7.76 6.75
N LEU A 125 13.22 8.71 7.66
CA LEU A 125 14.15 9.80 7.94
C LEU A 125 14.62 9.80 9.41
N LEU A 126 15.80 10.33 9.65
CA LEU A 126 16.25 10.66 11.01
C LEU A 126 15.62 12.00 11.47
N PRO A 127 15.43 12.24 12.78
CA PRO A 127 14.89 13.51 13.33
C PRO A 127 15.63 14.78 12.91
N ARG A 128 16.89 14.66 12.48
CA ARG A 128 17.71 15.76 11.99
C ARG A 128 17.46 16.11 10.50
N ALA A 129 16.55 15.42 9.83
CA ALA A 129 16.19 15.70 8.44
C ALA A 129 15.36 16.99 8.35
N ASN A 130 15.64 17.83 7.36
CA ASN A 130 14.92 19.09 7.17
C ASN A 130 13.52 18.83 6.58
N ALA A 131 12.52 19.58 7.03
CA ALA A 131 11.14 19.46 6.55
C ALA A 131 11.00 19.76 5.04
N THR A 132 11.89 20.56 4.47
CA THR A 132 11.85 20.98 3.07
C THR A 132 12.61 20.07 2.11
N GLY A 133 13.03 18.87 2.54
CA GLY A 133 13.74 17.92 1.68
C GLY A 133 15.24 18.14 1.59
N THR A 134 15.82 17.80 0.43
CA THR A 134 17.29 17.78 0.18
C THR A 134 18.04 16.87 1.17
N TRP A 135 17.45 15.70 1.45
CA TRP A 135 18.03 14.72 2.37
C TRP A 135 19.21 14.00 1.75
N THR A 136 20.39 14.18 2.33
CA THR A 136 21.58 13.38 2.05
C THR A 136 21.41 11.95 2.58
N ASP A 137 22.17 10.99 2.03
CA ASP A 137 21.98 9.56 2.37
C ASP A 137 22.23 9.22 3.85
N ASP A 138 22.96 10.06 4.58
CA ASP A 138 23.15 9.92 6.03
C ASP A 138 21.89 10.30 6.83
N LEU A 139 20.98 11.10 6.26
CA LEU A 139 19.68 11.47 6.86
C LEU A 139 18.59 10.42 6.65
N ILE A 140 18.80 9.48 5.73
CA ILE A 140 17.82 8.48 5.34
C ILE A 140 18.08 7.18 6.13
N LYS A 141 17.06 6.73 6.86
CA LYS A 141 17.08 5.46 7.62
C LYS A 141 17.17 4.25 6.68
N PRO A 142 17.58 3.07 7.19
CA PRO A 142 17.71 1.87 6.35
C PRO A 142 16.47 1.56 5.52
N TRP A 143 15.28 1.70 6.12
CA TRP A 143 14.01 1.53 5.40
C TRP A 143 13.82 2.54 4.26
N GLY A 144 14.05 3.83 4.51
CA GLY A 144 13.97 4.86 3.47
C GLY A 144 14.95 4.62 2.31
N LYS A 145 16.13 4.05 2.58
CA LYS A 145 17.09 3.65 1.54
C LYS A 145 16.53 2.52 0.67
N MET A 146 15.90 1.52 1.27
CA MET A 146 15.24 0.43 0.53
C MET A 146 14.11 0.96 -0.34
N VAL A 147 13.24 1.84 0.18
CA VAL A 147 12.15 2.46 -0.59
C VAL A 147 12.70 3.29 -1.75
N LYS A 148 13.71 4.13 -1.51
CA LYS A 148 14.38 4.93 -2.56
C LYS A 148 14.95 4.04 -3.67
N GLN A 149 15.54 2.90 -3.33
CA GLN A 149 16.06 1.93 -4.31
C GLN A 149 14.94 1.25 -5.10
N ALA A 150 13.88 0.80 -4.44
CA ALA A 150 12.72 0.19 -5.10
C ALA A 150 12.07 1.17 -6.09
N LEU A 151 11.79 2.40 -5.68
CA LEU A 151 11.21 3.43 -6.54
C LEU A 151 12.10 3.71 -7.77
N LYS A 152 13.42 3.83 -7.60
CA LYS A 152 14.35 4.00 -8.73
C LYS A 152 14.37 2.81 -9.69
N LYS A 153 14.14 1.60 -9.20
CA LYS A 153 14.16 0.37 -10.01
C LYS A 153 12.90 0.20 -10.86
N TYR A 154 11.73 0.55 -10.30
CA TYR A 154 10.43 0.25 -10.89
C TYR A 154 9.72 1.46 -11.51
N ASN A 155 10.13 2.70 -11.19
CA ASN A 155 9.67 3.89 -11.92
C ASN A 155 10.38 3.97 -13.28
N ARG A 156 9.71 3.47 -14.32
CA ARG A 156 10.16 3.50 -15.72
C ARG A 156 9.32 4.42 -16.56
#